data_AF-A0A3S8VWB2-F1
#
_entry.id   AF-A0A3S8VWB2-F1
#
_cell.length_a   1.000
_cell.length_b   1.000
_cell.length_c   1.000
_cell.angle_alpha   90.00
_cell.angle_beta   90.00
_cell.angle_gamma   90.00
#
_symmetry.space_group_name_H-M   'P 1'
#
loop_
_entity.id
_entity.type
_entity.pdbx_description
1 polymer ?
#
loop_
_entity_poly.entity_id
_entity_poly.type
_entity_poly.pdbx_seq_one_letter_code
_entity_poly.pdbx_strand_id
1 'polypeptide(L)'
;MTDAPPFARFENEIRGALEGSVFVGHSAEMDRNLLQRKLTGWNPSVVLSTMPMARIFAPEQRGFRLDTLADAFELTADLPEGLKPRRATYKALITARLFVLLAEKADPWEGLNRPNPADSETQTPV
;
A
#
# COMPACT_ATOMS: atom_id res chain seq x y z
N MET A 1 -15.55 18.27 15.77
CA MET A 1 -14.26 17.67 16.18
C MET A 1 -13.39 18.81 16.67
N THR A 2 -13.39 19.08 17.97
CA THR A 2 -12.71 20.27 18.52
C THR A 2 -11.67 19.90 19.58
N ASP A 3 -11.70 18.67 20.09
CA ASP A 3 -10.76 18.17 21.12
C ASP A 3 -9.69 17.21 20.59
N ALA A 4 -9.52 17.12 19.26
CA ALA A 4 -8.42 16.33 18.72
C ALA A 4 -7.10 17.06 19.02
N PRO A 5 -6.11 16.41 19.65
CA PRO A 5 -4.82 17.03 19.88
C PRO A 5 -4.13 17.39 18.56
N PRO A 6 -3.25 18.41 18.56
CA PRO A 6 -2.50 18.80 17.37
C PRO A 6 -1.56 17.67 16.93
N PHE A 7 -1.29 17.58 15.62
CA PHE A 7 -0.37 16.59 15.05
C PHE A 7 1.00 16.57 15.74
N ALA A 8 1.53 17.76 16.07
CA ALA A 8 2.81 17.92 16.76
C ALA A 8 2.92 17.13 18.07
N ARG A 9 1.79 16.83 18.73
CA ARG A 9 1.77 15.99 19.95
C ARG A 9 2.26 14.57 19.68
N PHE A 10 2.02 14.03 18.49
CA PHE A 10 2.33 12.65 18.11
C PHE A 10 3.45 12.54 17.08
N GLU A 11 4.06 13.65 16.68
CA GLU A 11 5.03 13.67 15.58
C GLU A 11 6.19 12.69 15.81
N ASN A 12 6.80 12.71 17.01
CA ASN A 12 7.93 11.83 17.32
C ASN A 12 7.53 10.35 17.35
N GLU A 13 6.33 10.04 17.83
CA GLU A 13 5.81 8.67 17.86
C GLU A 13 5.57 8.15 16.43
N ILE A 14 4.93 8.97 15.60
CA ILE A 14 4.70 8.65 14.19
C ILE A 14 6.03 8.49 13.46
N ARG A 15 6.99 9.37 13.70
CA ARG A 15 8.33 9.30 13.08
C ARG A 15 9.05 8.02 13.48
N GLY A 16 9.06 7.68 14.77
CA GLY A 16 9.66 6.43 15.25
C GLY A 16 8.99 5.19 14.68
N ALA A 17 7.67 5.20 14.50
CA ALA A 17 6.94 4.09 13.87
C ALA A 17 7.22 3.94 12.37
N LEU A 18 7.58 5.03 11.68
CA LEU A 18 7.84 5.04 10.24
C LEU A 18 9.33 4.90 9.88
N GLU A 19 10.23 5.12 10.83
CA GLU A 19 11.67 5.03 10.61
C GLU A 19 12.08 3.60 10.21
N GLY A 20 12.91 3.49 9.16
CA GLY A 20 13.39 2.21 8.64
C GLY A 20 12.31 1.30 8.01
N SER A 21 11.05 1.73 7.96
CA SER A 21 9.92 0.92 7.49
C SER A 21 9.64 1.08 6.00
N VAL A 22 9.10 0.03 5.39
CA VAL A 22 8.51 0.10 4.05
C VAL A 22 7.13 0.73 4.15
N PHE A 23 6.86 1.78 3.38
CA PHE A 23 5.58 2.47 3.40
C PHE A 23 4.59 1.81 2.45
N VAL A 24 3.58 1.14 3.01
CA VAL A 24 2.53 0.45 2.24
C VAL A 24 1.21 1.21 2.36
N GLY A 25 0.57 1.48 1.23
CA GLY A 25 -0.72 2.14 1.15
C GLY A 25 -1.57 1.60 0.01
N HIS A 26 -2.87 1.89 -0.02
CA HIS A 26 -3.69 1.49 -1.16
C HIS A 26 -3.40 2.35 -2.39
N SER A 27 -3.38 3.67 -2.20
CA SER A 27 -2.80 4.65 -3.12
C SER A 27 -1.70 5.38 -2.35
N ALA A 28 -0.56 4.70 -2.16
CA ALA A 28 0.44 5.09 -1.17
C ALA A 28 1.02 6.48 -1.42
N GLU A 29 1.12 6.93 -2.67
CA GLU A 29 1.59 8.28 -2.99
C GLU A 29 0.71 9.39 -2.40
N MET A 30 -0.61 9.18 -2.34
CA MET A 30 -1.51 10.17 -1.75
C MET A 30 -1.25 10.33 -0.24
N ASP A 31 -1.15 9.20 0.46
CA ASP A 31 -0.92 9.17 1.91
C ASP A 31 0.51 9.65 2.24
N ARG A 32 1.51 9.28 1.43
CA ARG A 32 2.90 9.77 1.52
C ARG A 32 2.95 11.28 1.38
N ASN A 33 2.35 11.85 0.34
CA ASN A 33 2.34 13.30 0.11
C ASN A 33 1.69 14.07 1.26
N LEU A 34 0.64 13.52 1.88
CA LEU A 34 0.03 14.10 3.07
C LEU A 34 0.99 14.08 4.27
N LEU A 35 1.62 12.93 4.52
CA LEU A 35 2.58 12.77 5.61
C LEU A 35 3.82 13.64 5.44
N GLN A 36 4.36 13.79 4.23
CA GLN A 36 5.51 14.66 3.97
C GLN A 36 5.27 16.14 4.28
N ARG A 37 4.02 16.61 4.13
CA ARG A 37 3.63 17.97 4.51
C ARG A 37 3.58 18.17 6.02
N LYS A 38 3.45 17.09 6.78
CA LYS A 38 3.37 17.10 8.26
C LYS A 38 4.70 16.72 8.91
N LEU A 39 5.45 15.83 8.28
CA LEU A 39 6.73 15.30 8.70
C LEU A 39 7.80 15.81 7.74
N THR A 40 8.20 17.07 7.91
CA THR A 40 9.26 17.65 7.07
C THR A 40 10.51 16.78 7.11
N GLY A 41 11.11 16.55 5.94
CA GLY A 41 12.31 15.70 5.79
C GLY A 41 12.05 14.18 5.82
N TRP A 42 10.82 13.73 6.08
CA TRP A 42 10.50 12.31 5.99
C TRP A 42 10.35 11.88 4.54
N ASN A 43 11.09 10.85 4.14
CA ASN A 43 10.94 10.18 2.86
C ASN A 43 11.24 8.69 3.04
N PRO A 44 10.26 7.79 2.89
CA PRO A 44 10.52 6.36 3.00
C PRO A 44 11.41 5.88 1.85
N SER A 45 12.28 4.91 2.11
CA SER A 45 13.15 4.31 1.10
C SER A 45 12.37 3.47 0.08
N VAL A 46 11.26 2.87 0.51
CA VAL A 46 10.41 2.02 -0.31
C VAL A 46 8.95 2.40 -0.09
N VAL A 47 8.22 2.56 -1.20
CA VAL A 47 6.79 2.87 -1.24
C VAL A 47 6.08 1.82 -2.08
N LEU A 48 5.12 1.11 -1.49
CA LEU A 48 4.34 0.09 -2.20
C LEU A 48 2.86 0.48 -2.20
N SER A 49 2.25 0.45 -3.39
CA SER A 49 0.83 0.73 -3.56
C SER A 49 0.07 -0.55 -3.92
N THR A 50 -0.92 -0.93 -3.12
CA THR A 50 -1.72 -2.14 -3.39
C THR A 50 -2.67 -1.97 -4.58
N MET A 51 -3.06 -0.74 -4.95
CA MET A 51 -3.92 -0.52 -6.12
C MET A 51 -3.23 -0.90 -7.45
N PRO A 52 -2.00 -0.43 -7.76
CA PRO A 52 -1.21 -0.95 -8.89
C PRO A 52 -0.93 -2.46 -8.78
N MET A 53 -0.57 -2.96 -7.60
CA MET A 53 -0.33 -4.41 -7.42
C MET A 53 -1.59 -5.22 -7.76
N ALA A 54 -2.77 -4.78 -7.33
CA ALA A 54 -4.03 -5.47 -7.63
C ALA A 54 -4.31 -5.50 -9.13
N ARG A 55 -3.95 -4.45 -9.89
CA ARG A 55 -4.08 -4.46 -11.36
C ARG A 55 -3.21 -5.50 -12.04
N ILE A 56 -2.06 -5.83 -11.44
CA ILE A 56 -1.10 -6.79 -11.99
C ILE A 56 -1.48 -8.22 -11.57
N PHE A 57 -1.75 -8.42 -10.27
CA PHE A 57 -1.92 -9.75 -9.68
C PHE A 57 -3.38 -10.20 -9.53
N ALA A 58 -4.34 -9.32 -9.80
CA ALA A 58 -5.77 -9.62 -9.83
C ALA A 58 -6.51 -8.79 -10.91
N PRO A 59 -6.11 -8.90 -12.19
CA PRO A 59 -6.69 -8.10 -13.27
C PRO A 59 -8.17 -8.39 -13.53
N GLU A 60 -8.69 -9.53 -13.08
CA GLU A 60 -10.09 -9.97 -13.26
C GLU A 60 -11.10 -9.21 -12.40
N GLN A 61 -10.63 -8.38 -11.46
CA GLN A 61 -11.50 -7.67 -10.53
C GLN A 61 -12.32 -6.58 -11.22
N ARG A 62 -13.60 -6.45 -10.82
CA ARG A 62 -14.56 -5.47 -11.39
C ARG A 62 -14.20 -4.01 -11.07
N GLY A 63 -13.27 -3.79 -10.14
CA GLY A 63 -12.78 -2.47 -9.76
C GLY A 63 -11.63 -2.56 -8.75
N PHE A 64 -10.82 -1.51 -8.67
CA PHE A 64 -9.61 -1.48 -7.86
C PHE A 64 -9.67 -0.50 -6.68
N ARG A 65 -10.87 -0.07 -6.29
CA ARG A 65 -11.05 0.69 -5.05
C ARG A 65 -10.91 -0.26 -3.86
N LEU A 66 -10.41 0.26 -2.74
CA LEU A 66 -10.17 -0.55 -1.53
C LEU A 66 -11.42 -1.28 -1.04
N ASP A 67 -12.60 -0.63 -1.08
CA ASP A 67 -13.87 -1.24 -0.70
C ASP A 67 -14.24 -2.42 -1.62
N THR A 68 -14.09 -2.22 -2.93
CA THR A 68 -14.39 -3.23 -3.94
C THR A 68 -13.49 -4.45 -3.80
N LEU A 69 -12.20 -4.24 -3.55
CA LEU A 69 -11.23 -5.32 -3.34
C LEU A 69 -11.41 -5.99 -1.97
N ALA A 70 -11.80 -5.24 -0.94
CA ALA A 70 -12.10 -5.80 0.37
C ALA A 70 -13.27 -6.76 0.32
N ASP A 71 -14.34 -6.38 -0.39
CA ASP A 71 -15.51 -7.24 -0.60
C ASP A 71 -15.15 -8.45 -1.48
N ALA A 72 -14.44 -8.23 -2.59
CA ALA A 72 -14.12 -9.29 -3.55
C ALA A 72 -13.19 -10.38 -2.99
N PHE A 73 -12.34 -10.04 -2.03
CA PHE A 73 -11.43 -10.99 -1.37
C PHE A 73 -11.81 -11.29 0.08
N GLU A 74 -13.01 -10.92 0.52
CA GLU A 74 -13.53 -11.16 1.87
C GLU A 74 -12.58 -10.66 2.99
N LEU A 75 -11.85 -9.55 2.74
CA LEU A 75 -10.82 -9.03 3.64
C LEU A 75 -11.37 -8.44 4.94
N THR A 76 -12.70 -8.35 5.07
CA THR A 76 -13.39 -7.84 6.26
C THR A 76 -13.82 -8.93 7.24
N ALA A 77 -13.53 -10.21 6.95
CA ALA A 77 -13.78 -11.30 7.89
C ALA A 77 -12.99 -11.10 9.20
N ASP A 78 -13.58 -11.45 10.34
CA ASP A 78 -12.90 -11.43 11.65
C ASP A 78 -12.23 -10.09 12.01
N LEU A 79 -12.87 -8.97 11.62
CA LEU A 79 -12.40 -7.66 12.06
C LEU A 79 -12.73 -7.43 13.54
N PRO A 80 -11.80 -6.85 14.32
CA PRO A 80 -12.10 -6.37 15.67
C PRO A 80 -13.35 -5.49 15.73
N GLU A 81 -14.14 -5.64 16.79
CA GLU A 81 -15.34 -4.82 17.01
C GLU A 81 -15.01 -3.32 17.00
N GLY A 82 -15.91 -2.53 16.41
CA GLY A 82 -15.78 -1.07 16.36
C GLY A 82 -14.90 -0.53 15.21
N LEU A 83 -14.26 -1.38 14.41
CA LEU A 83 -13.66 -0.97 13.14
C LEU A 83 -14.74 -0.71 12.09
N LYS A 84 -14.82 0.53 11.64
CA LYS A 84 -15.82 0.98 10.66
C LYS A 84 -15.16 1.38 9.35
N PRO A 85 -15.82 1.16 8.19
CA PRO A 85 -15.39 1.69 6.92
C PRO A 85 -15.08 3.18 6.99
N ARG A 86 -14.09 3.63 6.21
CA ARG A 86 -13.57 5.02 6.15
C ARG A 86 -12.77 5.50 7.35
N ARG A 87 -12.70 4.77 8.47
CA ARG A 87 -11.72 5.07 9.54
C ARG A 87 -10.30 4.73 9.06
N ALA A 88 -9.32 5.53 9.46
CA ALA A 88 -7.92 5.34 9.08
C ALA A 88 -7.41 3.93 9.48
N THR A 89 -7.72 3.50 10.71
CA THR A 89 -7.35 2.17 11.22
C THR A 89 -7.94 1.04 10.39
N TYR A 90 -9.21 1.16 9.99
CA TYR A 90 -9.86 0.18 9.10
C TYR A 90 -9.15 0.14 7.75
N LYS A 91 -8.91 1.31 7.12
CA LYS A 91 -8.22 1.37 5.82
C LYS A 91 -6.81 0.77 5.89
N ALA A 92 -6.07 1.04 6.97
CA ALA A 92 -4.72 0.51 7.17
C ALA A 92 -4.74 -1.02 7.28
N LEU A 93 -5.64 -1.58 8.10
CA LEU A 93 -5.74 -3.04 8.27
C LEU A 93 -6.16 -3.76 6.99
N ILE A 94 -7.18 -3.25 6.29
CA ILE A 94 -7.61 -3.83 5.01
C ILE A 94 -6.52 -3.71 3.95
N THR A 95 -5.78 -2.60 3.92
CA THR A 95 -4.64 -2.44 3.02
C THR A 95 -3.54 -3.46 3.32
N ALA A 96 -3.24 -3.71 4.60
CA ALA A 96 -2.25 -4.70 5.01
C ALA A 96 -2.66 -6.13 4.61
N ARG A 97 -3.93 -6.50 4.84
CA ARG A 97 -4.48 -7.80 4.40
C ARG A 97 -4.41 -7.96 2.87
N LEU A 98 -4.81 -6.91 2.14
CA LEU A 98 -4.74 -6.90 0.69
C LEU A 98 -3.29 -7.04 0.20
N PHE A 99 -2.33 -6.36 0.85
CA PHE A 99 -0.92 -6.46 0.49
C PHE A 99 -0.40 -7.89 0.62
N VAL A 100 -0.67 -8.57 1.74
CA VAL A 100 -0.27 -9.96 1.96
C VAL A 100 -0.85 -10.87 0.88
N LEU A 101 -2.16 -10.78 0.62
CA LEU A 101 -2.83 -11.58 -0.41
C LEU A 101 -2.23 -11.37 -1.81
N LEU A 102 -1.92 -10.11 -2.18
CA LEU A 102 -1.33 -9.81 -3.47
C LEU A 102 0.13 -10.27 -3.57
N ALA A 103 0.88 -10.22 -2.46
CA ALA A 103 2.24 -10.74 -2.40
C ALA A 103 2.26 -12.27 -2.55
N GLU A 104 1.32 -12.99 -1.94
CA GLU A 104 1.15 -14.43 -2.12
C GLU A 104 0.79 -14.79 -3.56
N LYS A 105 -0.05 -13.99 -4.22
CA LYS A 105 -0.38 -14.17 -5.65
C LYS A 105 0.77 -13.87 -6.61
N ALA A 106 1.78 -13.13 -6.17
CA ALA A 106 2.96 -12.82 -6.98
C ALA A 106 3.97 -13.97 -7.03
N ASP A 107 3.77 -15.03 -6.24
CA ASP A 107 4.62 -16.23 -6.19
C ASP A 107 4.05 -17.33 -7.11
N PRO A 108 4.83 -17.96 -8.02
CA PRO A 108 6.28 -18.04 -8.04
C PRO A 108 6.93 -16.87 -8.78
N TRP A 109 8.03 -16.35 -8.21
CA TRP A 109 9.10 -15.45 -8.69
C TRP A 109 9.26 -15.09 -10.20
N GLU A 110 8.64 -15.80 -11.14
CA GLU A 110 8.72 -15.59 -12.59
C GLU A 110 7.91 -14.39 -13.11
N GLY A 111 6.87 -13.95 -12.38
CA GLY A 111 6.01 -12.84 -12.81
C GLY A 111 6.61 -11.43 -12.59
N LEU A 112 7.52 -11.30 -11.64
CA LEU A 112 8.16 -10.03 -11.27
C LEU A 112 9.45 -9.76 -12.06
N ASN A 113 10.02 -10.80 -12.68
CA ASN A 113 11.30 -10.75 -13.39
C ASN A 113 11.14 -10.87 -14.91
N ARG A 114 10.05 -10.33 -15.46
CA ARG A 114 9.89 -10.28 -16.92
C ARG A 114 10.71 -9.08 -17.44
N PRO A 115 11.78 -9.28 -18.22
CA PRO A 115 12.54 -8.17 -18.79
C PRO A 115 11.61 -7.31 -19.67
N ASN A 116 11.86 -6.00 -19.66
CA ASN A 116 11.19 -5.10 -20.59
C ASN A 116 11.57 -5.54 -22.02
N PRO A 117 10.63 -5.69 -22.97
CA PRO A 117 10.99 -6.00 -24.36
C PRO A 117 11.98 -4.99 -24.97
N ALA A 118 12.07 -3.78 -24.41
CA ALA A 118 13.08 -2.79 -24.79
C ALA A 118 14.53 -3.12 -24.34
N ASP A 119 14.71 -4.03 -23.38
CA ASP A 119 16.04 -4.42 -22.87
C ASP A 119 16.69 -5.52 -23.72
N SER A 120 16.01 -6.00 -24.77
CA SER A 120 16.45 -7.12 -25.61
C SER A 120 17.19 -6.70 -26.89
N GLU A 121 17.28 -5.40 -27.16
CA GLU A 121 17.92 -4.86 -28.37
C GLU A 121 19.32 -4.28 -28.08
N THR A 122 20.21 -5.03 -27.43
CA THR A 122 21.65 -4.69 -27.49
C THR A 122 22.55 -5.90 -27.31
N GLN A 123 22.46 -6.89 -28.20
CA GLN A 123 23.63 -7.73 -28.47
C GLN A 123 23.58 -8.33 -29.88
N THR A 124 24.18 -7.64 -30.84
CA THR A 124 24.65 -8.24 -32.09
C THR A 124 26.09 -8.70 -31.87
N PRO A 125 26.45 -9.98 -32.07
CA PRO A 125 27.84 -10.38 -31.99
C PRO A 125 28.57 -10.02 -33.29
N VAL A 126 29.81 -9.55 -33.14
CA VAL A 126 30.84 -9.46 -34.21
C VAL A 126 31.67 -10.74 -34.17
#